data_AF-A0ABC8TG88-F1
#
_entry.id   AF-A0ABC8TG88-F1
#
_cell.length_a   1.000
_cell.length_b   1.000
_cell.length_c   1.000
_cell.angle_alpha   90.00
_cell.angle_beta   90.00
_cell.angle_gamma   90.00
#
_symmetry.space_group_name_H-M   'P 1'
#
loop_
_entity.id
_entity.type
_entity.pdbx_description
1 polymer ?
#
loop_
_entity_poly.entity_id
_entity_poly.type
_entity_poly.pdbx_seq_one_letter_code
_entity_poly.pdbx_strand_id
1 'polypeptide(L)'
;MYVSLPVEPAALPVKPASLPIKPDLLPVKPATTVELMRDCLRSLRHQHKDDDAKVKRAFQTLLIYVRNIANNPDEGKFRKIRLSNPAFLDRVGIFKEGIEFLELCGFERVGGGNFLCIPPEKTDMAVLRSAGQVLNSALTNPFFGLLSR
;
A
#
# COMPACT_ATOMS: atom_id res chain seq x y z
N MET A 1 -26.52 2.77 -62.41
CA MET A 1 -26.05 1.65 -61.59
C MET A 1 -24.55 1.83 -61.39
N TYR A 2 -24.15 2.36 -60.23
CA TYR A 2 -22.76 2.66 -59.94
C TYR A 2 -22.05 1.37 -59.48
N VAL A 3 -20.92 1.09 -60.11
CA VAL A 3 -20.05 -0.07 -59.86
C VAL A 3 -19.09 0.32 -58.73
N SER A 4 -19.05 -0.46 -57.65
CA SER A 4 -18.16 -0.21 -56.50
C SER A 4 -16.85 -0.99 -56.61
N LEU A 5 -15.76 -0.26 -56.38
CA LEU A 5 -14.34 -0.65 -56.26
C LEU A 5 -14.03 -1.39 -54.93
N PRO A 6 -12.80 -1.90 -54.74
CA PRO A 6 -12.55 -3.16 -54.04
C PRO A 6 -12.02 -3.03 -52.59
N VAL A 7 -12.14 -4.18 -51.91
CA VAL A 7 -11.51 -4.68 -50.68
C VAL A 7 -10.44 -3.83 -49.97
N GLU A 8 -10.71 -3.56 -48.69
CA GLU A 8 -9.83 -2.99 -47.67
C GLU A 8 -8.87 -4.06 -47.10
N PRO A 9 -7.58 -3.77 -46.85
CA PRO A 9 -6.65 -4.78 -46.34
C PRO A 9 -6.45 -4.74 -44.81
N ALA A 10 -6.27 -5.97 -44.29
CA ALA A 10 -5.41 -6.35 -43.16
C ALA A 10 -5.82 -5.93 -41.74
N ALA A 11 -6.53 -6.86 -41.08
CA ALA A 11 -6.62 -6.96 -39.63
C ALA A 11 -5.23 -7.09 -38.98
N LEU A 12 -5.04 -6.33 -37.90
CA LEU A 12 -3.87 -6.39 -37.01
C LEU A 12 -3.77 -7.76 -36.31
N PRO A 13 -2.57 -8.33 -36.14
CA PRO A 13 -2.38 -9.53 -35.34
C PRO A 13 -2.44 -9.20 -33.84
N VAL A 14 -3.54 -9.62 -33.19
CA VAL A 14 -3.61 -9.74 -31.73
C VAL A 14 -2.86 -11.00 -31.29
N LYS A 15 -1.83 -10.83 -30.46
CA LYS A 15 -1.17 -11.92 -29.70
C LYS A 15 -0.83 -11.46 -28.27
N PRO A 16 -0.76 -12.39 -27.30
CA PRO A 16 -1.50 -12.28 -26.04
C PRO A 16 -0.60 -12.33 -24.78
N ALA A 17 -1.25 -12.43 -23.61
CA ALA A 17 -0.74 -12.80 -22.26
C ALA A 17 -0.58 -11.62 -21.29
N SER A 18 -1.52 -11.49 -20.33
CA SER A 18 -1.40 -11.92 -18.91
C SER A 18 -0.78 -10.80 -18.07
N LEU A 19 -1.42 -10.22 -17.05
CA LEU A 19 -2.17 -10.80 -15.94
C LEU A 19 -3.14 -9.73 -15.36
N PRO A 20 -4.39 -10.05 -15.02
CA PRO A 20 -5.13 -9.30 -14.02
C PRO A 20 -4.86 -9.94 -12.65
N ILE A 21 -3.88 -9.40 -11.91
CA ILE A 21 -3.74 -9.76 -10.49
C ILE A 21 -4.85 -9.02 -9.73
N LYS A 22 -6.01 -9.68 -9.62
CA LYS A 22 -6.90 -9.45 -8.48
C LYS A 22 -6.34 -10.33 -7.35
N PRO A 23 -5.86 -9.78 -6.23
CA PRO A 23 -5.55 -10.61 -5.08
C PRO A 23 -6.88 -11.00 -4.43
N ASP A 24 -7.32 -12.23 -4.73
CA ASP A 24 -8.26 -12.95 -3.88
C ASP A 24 -7.67 -13.01 -2.46
N LEU A 25 -8.29 -12.27 -1.54
CA LEU A 25 -7.98 -12.25 -0.11
C LEU A 25 -8.42 -13.58 0.52
N LEU A 26 -7.57 -14.60 0.43
CA LEU A 26 -7.62 -15.73 1.35
C LEU A 26 -7.36 -15.22 2.79
N PRO A 27 -7.75 -15.96 3.85
CA PRO A 27 -7.39 -15.64 5.23
C PRO A 27 -5.86 -15.67 5.40
N VAL A 28 -5.22 -14.52 5.19
CA VAL A 28 -3.77 -14.36 5.26
C VAL A 28 -3.39 -14.54 6.73
N LYS A 29 -2.59 -15.57 7.04
CA LYS A 29 -2.09 -15.78 8.40
C LYS A 29 -1.30 -14.54 8.82
N PRO A 30 -1.31 -14.16 10.12
CA PRO A 30 -0.60 -12.96 10.59
C PRO A 30 0.88 -12.92 10.17
N ALA A 31 1.53 -14.08 10.10
CA ALA A 31 2.92 -14.21 9.65
C ALA A 31 3.11 -13.76 8.18
N THR A 32 2.22 -14.17 7.27
CA THR A 32 2.28 -13.80 5.85
C THR A 32 1.99 -12.32 5.63
N THR A 33 1.11 -11.70 6.43
CA THR A 33 0.85 -10.26 6.35
C THR A 33 2.08 -9.43 6.73
N VAL A 34 2.82 -9.86 7.76
CA VAL A 34 4.04 -9.18 8.21
C VAL A 34 5.16 -9.24 7.16
N GLU A 35 5.25 -10.33 6.40
CA GLU A 35 6.19 -10.45 5.28
C GLU A 35 5.82 -9.50 4.14
N LEU A 36 4.55 -9.44 3.75
CA LEU A 36 4.05 -8.48 2.75
C LEU A 36 4.33 -7.04 3.17
N MET A 37 4.12 -6.70 4.46
CA MET A 37 4.47 -5.38 5.00
C MET A 37 5.96 -5.06 4.83
N ARG A 38 6.84 -6.03 5.11
CA ARG A 38 8.29 -5.84 4.90
C ARG A 38 8.63 -5.64 3.44
N ASP A 39 7.97 -6.38 2.55
CA ASP A 39 8.17 -6.28 1.10
C ASP A 39 7.72 -4.91 0.56
N CYS A 40 6.57 -4.38 1.03
CA CYS A 40 6.13 -3.03 0.68
C CYS A 40 7.17 -1.98 1.10
N LEU A 41 7.66 -2.03 2.34
CA LEU A 41 8.68 -1.09 2.81
C LEU A 41 10.01 -1.25 2.08
N ARG A 42 10.41 -2.48 1.75
CA ARG A 42 11.61 -2.75 0.95
C ARG A 42 11.48 -2.16 -0.45
N SER A 43 10.34 -2.40 -1.12
CA SER A 43 10.04 -1.85 -2.46
C SER A 43 10.08 -0.32 -2.44
N LEU A 44 9.39 0.31 -1.49
CA LEU A 44 9.36 1.77 -1.34
C LEU A 44 10.78 2.34 -1.20
N ARG A 45 11.61 1.75 -0.32
CA ARG A 45 12.99 2.18 -0.14
C ARG A 45 13.85 1.94 -1.38
N HIS A 46 13.65 0.82 -2.08
CA HIS A 46 14.43 0.50 -3.28
C HIS A 46 14.11 1.42 -4.46
N GLN A 47 12.84 1.72 -4.68
CA GLN A 47 12.37 2.62 -5.74
C GLN A 47 12.79 4.08 -5.50
N HIS A 48 12.97 4.46 -4.24
CA HIS A 48 13.33 5.83 -3.84
C HIS A 48 14.70 5.91 -3.14
N LYS A 49 15.65 5.06 -3.55
CA LYS A 49 16.98 4.95 -2.94
C LYS A 49 17.81 6.24 -2.99
N ASP A 50 17.53 7.11 -3.96
CA ASP A 50 18.21 8.39 -4.14
C ASP A 50 17.66 9.51 -3.22
N ASP A 51 16.54 9.24 -2.52
CA ASP A 51 15.88 10.21 -1.64
C ASP A 51 15.49 9.57 -0.29
N ASP A 52 16.52 9.14 0.44
CA ASP A 52 16.39 8.50 1.77
C ASP A 52 15.61 9.36 2.78
N ALA A 53 15.76 10.69 2.71
CA ALA A 53 15.01 11.62 3.56
C ALA A 53 13.50 11.50 3.32
N LYS A 54 13.08 11.39 2.05
CA LYS A 54 11.69 11.22 1.67
C LYS A 54 11.15 9.84 2.11
N VAL A 55 11.93 8.78 1.93
CA VAL A 55 11.60 7.42 2.41
C VAL A 55 11.40 7.40 3.93
N LYS A 56 12.34 7.98 4.68
CA LYS A 56 12.24 8.08 6.15
C LYS A 56 11.01 8.85 6.60
N ARG A 57 10.68 9.98 5.94
CA ARG A 57 9.46 10.75 6.24
C ARG A 57 8.20 9.93 6.01
N ALA A 58 8.15 9.13 4.95
CA ALA A 58 7.04 8.23 4.68
C ALA A 58 6.87 7.20 5.81
N PHE A 59 7.95 6.50 6.16
CA PHE A 59 7.95 5.48 7.22
C PHE A 59 7.60 6.06 8.59
N GLN A 60 8.10 7.24 8.93
CA GLN A 60 7.73 7.95 10.16
C GLN A 60 6.24 8.27 10.19
N THR A 61 5.68 8.73 9.07
CA THR A 61 4.26 9.09 8.97
C THR A 61 3.37 7.84 9.10
N LEU A 62 3.73 6.74 8.42
CA LEU A 62 3.07 5.45 8.57
C LEU A 62 3.12 4.96 10.02
N LEU A 63 4.28 5.09 10.68
CA LEU A 63 4.45 4.67 12.07
C LEU A 63 3.56 5.47 13.01
N ILE A 64 3.40 6.78 12.79
CA ILE A 64 2.49 7.61 13.58
C ILE A 64 1.04 7.11 13.44
N TYR A 65 0.57 6.81 12.23
CA TYR A 65 -0.79 6.30 12.04
C TYR A 65 -1.03 4.98 12.77
N VAL A 66 -0.14 4.01 12.59
CA VAL A 66 -0.26 2.70 13.24
C VAL A 66 -0.14 2.83 14.77
N ARG A 67 0.82 3.61 15.26
CA ARG A 67 1.05 3.81 16.71
C ARG A 67 -0.11 4.53 17.37
N ASN A 68 -0.70 5.53 16.72
CA ASN A 68 -1.83 6.27 17.28
C ASN A 68 -3.03 5.35 17.53
N ILE A 69 -3.33 4.45 16.58
CA ILE A 69 -4.41 3.46 16.70
C ILE A 69 -4.03 2.39 17.73
N ALA A 70 -2.80 1.88 17.70
CA ALA A 70 -2.35 0.85 18.64
C ALA A 70 -2.37 1.32 20.11
N ASN A 71 -2.10 2.61 20.36
CA ASN A 71 -2.10 3.20 21.70
C ASN A 71 -3.50 3.65 22.15
N ASN A 72 -4.32 4.14 21.22
CA ASN A 72 -5.65 4.66 21.50
C ASN A 72 -6.65 4.04 20.52
N PRO A 73 -6.95 2.74 20.67
CA PRO A 73 -7.79 2.04 19.71
C PRO A 73 -9.17 2.68 19.64
N ASP A 74 -9.78 3.08 20.74
CA ASP A 74 -11.16 3.60 20.78
C ASP A 74 -11.34 5.02 20.20
N GLU A 75 -10.24 5.71 19.91
CA GLU A 75 -10.29 7.05 19.36
C GLU A 75 -10.58 7.00 17.84
N GLY A 76 -11.83 7.28 17.48
CA GLY A 76 -12.32 7.22 16.10
C GLY A 76 -11.57 8.12 15.11
N LYS A 77 -10.97 9.24 15.55
CA LYS A 77 -10.21 10.13 14.66
C LYS A 77 -8.91 9.52 14.15
N PHE A 78 -8.31 8.58 14.89
CA PHE A 78 -7.08 7.90 14.46
C PHE A 78 -7.37 6.76 13.49
N ARG A 79 -8.58 6.20 13.54
CA ARG A 79 -9.02 5.14 12.63
C ARG A 79 -9.34 5.64 11.23
N LYS A 80 -9.42 6.95 11.00
CA LYS A 80 -9.81 7.54 9.71
C LYS A 80 -8.77 8.53 9.19
N ILE A 81 -8.24 8.26 8.01
CA ILE A 81 -7.28 9.11 7.30
C ILE A 81 -7.95 9.67 6.06
N ARG A 82 -7.82 10.97 5.84
CA ARG A 82 -8.33 11.66 4.64
C ARG A 82 -7.28 11.63 3.54
N LEU A 83 -7.59 10.97 2.42
CA LEU A 83 -6.67 10.84 1.30
C LEU A 83 -6.40 12.18 0.61
N SER A 84 -7.34 13.13 0.66
CA SER A 84 -7.15 14.48 0.13
C SER A 84 -6.31 15.40 1.03
N ASN A 85 -5.81 14.93 2.18
CA ASN A 85 -4.97 15.75 3.05
C ASN A 85 -3.60 15.93 2.37
N PRO A 86 -3.14 17.17 2.12
CA PRO A 86 -1.88 17.41 1.42
C PRO A 86 -0.68 16.82 2.16
N ALA A 87 -0.67 16.84 3.50
CA ALA A 87 0.40 16.24 4.29
C ALA A 87 0.41 14.71 4.19
N PHE A 88 -0.77 14.08 4.03
CA PHE A 88 -0.84 12.65 3.78
C PHE A 88 -0.35 12.33 2.36
N LEU A 89 -0.84 13.06 1.35
CA LEU A 89 -0.46 12.86 -0.05
C LEU A 89 1.04 12.97 -0.22
N ASP A 90 1.63 14.09 0.19
CA ASP A 90 3.05 14.38 0.03
C ASP A 90 3.97 13.34 0.72
N ARG A 91 3.53 12.78 1.85
CA ARG A 91 4.37 11.89 2.67
C ARG A 91 4.14 10.40 2.42
N VAL A 92 2.91 10.00 2.16
CA VAL A 92 2.51 8.59 2.07
C VAL A 92 1.72 8.32 0.80
N GLY A 93 0.78 9.20 0.45
CA GLY A 93 -0.14 8.98 -0.67
C GLY A 93 0.49 9.02 -2.06
N ILE A 94 1.66 9.65 -2.21
CA ILE A 94 2.47 9.58 -3.44
C ILE A 94 3.10 8.21 -3.65
N PHE A 95 3.19 7.37 -2.62
CA PHE A 95 3.77 6.03 -2.69
C PHE A 95 2.66 4.99 -2.75
N LYS A 96 2.64 4.20 -3.83
CA LYS A 96 1.67 3.10 -3.96
C LYS A 96 1.82 2.12 -2.80
N GLU A 97 3.05 1.77 -2.46
CA GLU A 97 3.43 0.89 -1.35
C GLU A 97 2.99 1.46 0.01
N GLY A 98 2.93 2.79 0.14
CA GLY A 98 2.44 3.43 1.36
C GLY A 98 0.96 3.20 1.59
N ILE A 99 0.16 3.21 0.51
CA ILE A 99 -1.27 2.89 0.59
C ILE A 99 -1.49 1.40 0.82
N GLU A 100 -0.77 0.54 0.09
CA GLU A 100 -0.84 -0.91 0.24
C GLU A 100 -0.45 -1.35 1.66
N PHE A 101 0.57 -0.73 2.26
CA PHE A 101 0.95 -0.98 3.64
C PHE A 101 -0.20 -0.66 4.62
N LEU A 102 -0.93 0.45 4.41
CA LEU A 102 -2.09 0.78 5.23
C LEU A 102 -3.22 -0.23 5.01
N GLU A 103 -3.47 -0.66 3.79
CA GLU A 103 -4.46 -1.71 3.50
C GLU A 103 -4.11 -3.03 4.21
N LEU A 104 -2.83 -3.42 4.23
CA LEU A 104 -2.33 -4.58 5.00
C LEU A 104 -2.48 -4.41 6.52
N CYS A 105 -2.49 -3.18 7.03
CA CYS A 105 -2.79 -2.89 8.44
C CYS A 105 -4.28 -2.99 8.78
N GLY A 106 -5.16 -3.20 7.79
CA GLY A 106 -6.61 -3.27 7.95
C GLY A 106 -7.35 -1.98 7.60
N PHE A 107 -6.70 -1.00 6.98
CA PHE A 107 -7.40 0.17 6.46
C PHE A 107 -8.16 -0.18 5.18
N GLU A 108 -9.39 0.32 5.08
CA GLU A 108 -10.24 0.13 3.91
C GLU A 108 -10.57 1.48 3.28
N ARG A 109 -10.66 1.50 1.94
CA ARG A 109 -11.08 2.69 1.21
C ARG A 109 -12.58 2.90 1.39
N VAL A 110 -12.96 4.04 1.95
CA VAL A 110 -14.36 4.40 2.20
C VAL A 110 -14.72 5.74 1.57
N GLY A 111 -16.02 6.01 1.42
CA GLY A 111 -16.54 7.26 0.87
C GLY A 111 -16.11 7.52 -0.57
N GLY A 112 -16.16 6.48 -1.41
CA GLY A 112 -15.77 6.55 -2.82
C GLY A 112 -14.27 6.61 -3.07
N GLY A 113 -13.44 6.18 -2.11
CA GLY A 113 -11.98 6.21 -2.22
C GLY A 113 -11.35 7.53 -1.76
N ASN A 114 -12.06 8.33 -0.97
CA ASN A 114 -11.58 9.61 -0.42
C ASN A 114 -10.97 9.47 0.99
N PHE A 115 -11.23 8.37 1.68
CA PHE A 115 -10.74 8.11 3.03
C PHE A 115 -10.23 6.68 3.16
N LEU A 116 -9.25 6.48 4.02
CA LEU A 116 -8.84 5.18 4.54
C LEU A 116 -9.35 5.04 5.97
N CYS A 117 -10.04 3.95 6.28
CA CYS A 117 -10.64 3.75 7.60
C CYS A 117 -10.44 2.31 8.10
N ILE A 118 -10.05 2.12 9.36
CA ILE A 118 -10.09 0.79 10.01
C ILE A 118 -11.42 0.65 10.75
N PRO A 119 -12.32 -0.27 10.35
CA PRO A 119 -13.50 -0.56 11.14
C PRO A 119 -13.12 -1.28 12.45
N PRO A 120 -13.87 -1.04 13.56
CA PRO A 120 -13.59 -1.67 14.86
C PRO A 120 -13.52 -3.20 14.76
N GLU A 121 -14.36 -3.79 13.92
CA GLU A 121 -14.46 -5.24 13.72
C GLU A 121 -13.23 -5.87 13.06
N LYS A 122 -12.48 -5.09 12.25
CA LYS A 122 -11.26 -5.53 11.56
C LYS A 122 -9.98 -5.03 12.23
N THR A 123 -10.10 -4.39 13.39
CA THR A 123 -8.94 -3.87 14.11
C THR A 123 -8.20 -5.02 14.78
N ASP A 124 -7.19 -5.57 14.10
CA ASP A 124 -6.29 -6.58 14.67
C ASP A 124 -5.08 -5.89 15.33
N MET A 125 -5.08 -5.87 16.67
CA MET A 125 -4.01 -5.26 17.46
C MET A 125 -2.67 -5.98 17.31
N ALA A 126 -2.66 -7.28 17.01
CA ALA A 126 -1.42 -8.04 16.76
C ALA A 126 -0.81 -7.62 15.42
N VAL A 127 -1.63 -7.42 14.39
CA VAL A 127 -1.20 -6.88 13.09
C VAL A 127 -0.66 -5.46 13.25
N LEU A 128 -1.38 -4.56 13.93
CA LEU A 128 -0.94 -3.19 14.15
C LEU A 128 0.38 -3.11 14.95
N ARG A 129 0.52 -3.94 16.00
CA ARG A 129 1.77 -4.01 16.76
C ARG A 129 2.92 -4.51 15.88
N SER A 130 2.68 -5.54 15.08
CA SER A 130 3.69 -6.08 14.15
C SER A 130 4.09 -5.08 13.07
N ALA A 131 3.12 -4.36 12.49
CA ALA A 131 3.34 -3.27 11.55
C ALA A 131 4.22 -2.17 12.16
N GLY A 132 3.94 -1.77 13.40
CA GLY A 132 4.75 -0.81 14.14
C GLY A 132 6.19 -1.28 14.37
N GLN A 133 6.39 -2.57 14.69
CA GLN A 133 7.73 -3.16 14.83
C GLN A 133 8.49 -3.19 13.50
N VAL A 134 7.82 -3.56 12.40
CA VAL A 134 8.41 -3.58 11.06
C VAL A 134 8.83 -2.18 10.62
N LEU A 135 7.98 -1.17 10.81
CA LEU A 135 8.31 0.24 10.53
C LEU A 135 9.45 0.77 11.40
N ASN A 136 9.43 0.47 12.70
CA ASN A 136 10.50 0.87 13.60
C ASN A 136 11.84 0.23 13.21
N SER A 137 11.81 -1.04 12.82
CA SER A 137 12.97 -1.74 12.27
C SER A 137 13.45 -1.08 10.97
N ALA A 138 12.54 -0.69 10.08
CA ALA A 138 12.88 -0.01 8.83
C ALA A 138 13.56 1.35 9.03
N LEU A 139 13.20 2.06 10.09
CA LEU A 139 13.76 3.37 10.45
C LEU A 139 15.11 3.27 11.18
N THR A 140 15.29 2.24 12.01
CA THR A 140 16.46 2.10 12.89
C THR A 140 17.53 1.16 12.34
N ASN A 141 17.18 0.25 11.43
CA ASN A 141 18.10 -0.71 10.86
C ASN A 141 18.61 -0.26 9.49
N PRO A 142 19.90 0.09 9.34
CA PRO A 142 20.47 0.48 8.06
C PRO A 142 20.41 -0.65 7.02
N PHE A 143 20.36 -1.91 7.46
CA PHE A 143 20.27 -3.10 6.60
C PHE A 143 18.83 -3.52 6.28
N PHE A 144 17.82 -2.76 6.72
CA PHE A 144 16.43 -3.09 6.41
C PHE A 144 16.21 -3.20 4.89
N GLY A 145 15.75 -4.36 4.44
CA GLY A 145 15.49 -4.62 3.02
C GLY A 145 16.71 -5.07 2.20
N LEU A 146 17.94 -5.03 2.74
CA LEU A 146 19.17 -5.49 2.06
C LEU A 146 19.39 -7.00 2.18
N LEU A 147 18.82 -7.61 3.22
CA LEU A 147 18.88 -9.05 3.46
C LEU A 147 17.54 -9.67 3.06
N SER A 148 17.41 -10.07 1.80
CA SER A 148 16.43 -11.09 1.44
C SER A 148 17.12 -12.13 0.58
N ARG A 149 17.01 -13.39 1.02
CA ARG A 149 17.30 -14.56 0.21
C ARG A 149 16.28 -14.68 -0.93
#